data_AF-A0A970FU31-F1
#
_entry.id   AF-A0A970FU31-F1
#
_cell.length_a   1.000
_cell.length_b   1.000
_cell.length_c   1.000
_cell.angle_alpha   90.00
_cell.angle_beta   90.00
_cell.angle_gamma   90.00
#
_symmetry.space_group_name_H-M   'P 1'
#
loop_
_entity.id
_entity.type
_entity.pdbx_description
1 polymer ?
#
loop_
_entity_poly.entity_id
_entity_poly.type
_entity_poly.pdbx_seq_one_letter_code
_entity_poly.pdbx_strand_id
1 'polypeptide(L)'
;SGRGTISFRMYPEGFLSLFEGWTKNFASGATATRPLGLSLIILWICSGYSTMTLLIKAILSYQVIWLIIAVLFYLLYAVLMGRLGKRCGQFPLFLPLFYPILLIFFTLVFIRSLIQTRLLHTVRWRGRKIRL
;
A
#
# COMPACT_ATOMS: atom_id res chain seq x y z
N SER A 1 -11.59 -33.11 6.06
CA SER A 1 -12.66 -32.20 6.50
C SER A 1 -12.10 -31.20 7.48
N GLY A 2 -12.21 -29.90 7.23
CA GLY A 2 -11.53 -28.86 8.05
C GLY A 2 -11.67 -27.42 7.55
N ARG A 3 -12.08 -27.21 6.29
CA ARG A 3 -12.52 -25.89 5.78
C ARG A 3 -13.72 -25.41 6.60
N GLY A 4 -13.57 -24.29 7.29
CA GLY A 4 -14.65 -23.61 8.02
C GLY A 4 -14.72 -23.86 9.53
N THR A 5 -13.86 -24.71 10.10
CA THR A 5 -13.90 -25.03 11.53
C THR A 5 -13.33 -23.91 12.43
N ILE A 6 -12.41 -23.10 11.88
CA ILE A 6 -11.74 -22.01 12.62
C ILE A 6 -11.65 -20.79 11.69
N SER A 7 -12.35 -19.71 12.04
CA SER A 7 -12.16 -18.40 11.42
C SER A 7 -11.27 -17.54 12.33
N PHE A 8 -10.03 -17.31 11.91
CA PHE A 8 -9.13 -16.40 12.64
C PHE A 8 -9.13 -15.02 11.98
N ARG A 9 -9.48 -13.99 12.76
CA ARG A 9 -9.36 -12.59 12.34
C ARG A 9 -8.08 -12.00 12.94
N MET A 10 -7.09 -11.71 12.10
CA MET A 10 -5.78 -11.19 12.54
C MET A 10 -5.89 -9.85 13.30
N TYR A 11 -6.89 -9.03 12.96
CA TYR A 11 -7.15 -7.72 13.56
C TYR A 11 -8.59 -7.65 14.07
N PRO A 12 -8.88 -8.20 15.27
CA PRO A 12 -10.23 -8.25 15.82
C PRO A 12 -10.73 -6.87 16.26
N GLU A 13 -9.84 -6.01 16.77
CA GLU A 13 -10.13 -4.65 17.27
C GLU A 13 -10.29 -3.60 16.13
N GLY A 14 -10.46 -4.05 14.89
CA GLY A 14 -10.73 -3.19 13.75
C GLY A 14 -9.53 -2.41 13.21
N PHE A 15 -9.82 -1.27 12.56
CA PHE A 15 -8.88 -0.51 11.73
C PHE A 15 -7.64 -0.01 12.48
N LEU A 16 -7.79 0.42 13.73
CA LEU A 16 -6.67 0.87 14.58
C LEU A 16 -5.65 -0.25 14.80
N SER A 17 -6.11 -1.47 15.11
CA SER A 17 -5.20 -2.61 15.31
C SER A 17 -4.51 -3.06 14.02
N LEU A 18 -5.20 -2.94 12.88
CA LEU A 18 -4.61 -3.16 11.56
C LEU A 18 -3.49 -2.15 11.31
N PHE A 19 -3.78 -0.87 11.53
CA PHE A 19 -2.83 0.22 11.32
C PHE A 19 -1.58 0.07 12.22
N GLU A 20 -1.77 -0.24 13.50
CA GLU A 20 -0.67 -0.49 14.44
C GLU A 20 0.14 -1.75 14.07
N GLY A 21 -0.53 -2.83 13.70
CA GLY A 21 0.13 -4.07 13.28
C GLY A 21 0.98 -3.89 12.03
N TRP A 22 0.46 -3.17 11.03
CA TRP A 22 1.20 -2.87 9.81
C TRP A 22 2.40 -1.96 10.11
N THR A 23 2.22 -0.93 10.94
CA THR A 23 3.32 -0.04 11.38
C THR A 23 4.46 -0.85 12.02
N LYS A 24 4.15 -1.82 12.88
CA LYS A 24 5.17 -2.69 13.49
C LYS A 24 5.91 -3.54 12.47
N ASN A 25 5.20 -4.13 11.51
CA ASN A 25 5.79 -5.04 10.54
C ASN A 25 6.69 -4.32 9.52
N PHE A 26 6.33 -3.10 9.10
CA PHE A 26 7.18 -2.33 8.19
C PHE A 26 8.48 -1.87 8.83
N ALA A 27 8.47 -1.57 10.14
CA ALA A 27 9.66 -1.17 10.88
C ALA A 27 10.78 -2.21 10.75
N SER A 28 10.45 -3.48 11.00
CA SER A 28 11.38 -4.60 10.90
C SER A 28 11.64 -5.03 9.45
N GLY A 29 10.63 -4.96 8.58
CA GLY A 29 10.75 -5.36 7.17
C GLY A 29 11.65 -4.43 6.35
N ALA A 30 11.59 -3.12 6.58
CA ALA A 30 12.37 -2.14 5.84
C ALA A 30 13.87 -2.20 6.18
N THR A 31 14.23 -2.55 7.41
CA THR A 31 15.64 -2.71 7.84
C THR A 31 16.26 -4.03 7.37
N ALA A 32 15.46 -5.08 7.22
CA ALA A 32 15.91 -6.39 6.74
C ALA A 32 16.02 -6.49 5.20
N THR A 33 15.45 -5.55 4.45
CA THR A 33 15.42 -5.58 2.98
C THR A 33 16.68 -4.97 2.38
N ARG A 34 17.27 -5.64 1.37
CA ARG A 34 18.43 -5.11 0.63
C ARG A 34 18.08 -3.76 -0.04
N PRO A 35 18.99 -2.77 -0.05
CA PRO A 35 18.70 -1.41 -0.53
C PRO A 35 18.24 -1.36 -2.00
N LEU A 36 18.75 -2.26 -2.85
CA LEU A 36 18.28 -2.40 -4.25
C LEU A 36 16.84 -2.89 -4.36
N GLY A 37 16.42 -3.82 -3.50
CA GLY A 37 15.02 -4.27 -3.47
C GLY A 37 14.09 -3.15 -3.03
N LEU A 38 14.51 -2.38 -2.02
CA LEU A 38 13.76 -1.24 -1.51
C LEU A 38 13.62 -0.14 -2.58
N SER A 39 14.67 0.17 -3.34
CA SER A 39 14.60 1.20 -4.40
C SER A 39 13.64 0.80 -5.52
N LEU A 40 13.62 -0.47 -5.93
CA LEU A 40 12.66 -0.98 -6.92
C LEU A 40 11.20 -0.88 -6.42
N ILE A 41 10.97 -1.16 -5.13
CA ILE A 41 9.64 -0.99 -4.51
C ILE A 41 9.23 0.49 -4.52
N ILE A 42 10.15 1.39 -4.16
CA ILE A 42 9.89 2.84 -4.18
C ILE A 42 9.58 3.31 -5.61
N LEU A 43 10.38 2.90 -6.60
CA LEU A 43 10.15 3.24 -8.01
C LEU A 43 8.79 2.74 -8.52
N TRP A 44 8.39 1.53 -8.12
CA TRP A 44 7.09 0.98 -8.44
C TRP A 44 5.95 1.82 -7.81
N ILE A 45 6.06 2.16 -6.52
CA ILE A 45 5.09 3.05 -5.85
C ILE A 45 5.00 4.42 -6.54
N CYS A 46 6.16 5.02 -6.86
CA CYS A 46 6.23 6.29 -7.57
C CYS A 46 5.52 6.23 -8.92
N SER A 47 5.69 5.13 -9.67
CA SER A 47 5.00 4.92 -10.95
C SER A 47 3.47 4.90 -10.79
N GLY A 48 2.96 4.32 -9.69
CA GLY A 48 1.55 4.38 -9.33
C GLY A 48 1.05 5.80 -9.07
N TYR A 49 1.84 6.63 -8.37
CA TYR A 49 1.51 8.05 -8.20
C TYR A 49 1.61 8.84 -9.51
N SER A 50 2.58 8.55 -10.37
CA SER A 50 2.74 9.21 -11.67
C SER A 50 1.50 9.03 -12.55
N THR A 51 0.94 7.82 -12.63
CA THR A 51 -0.29 7.55 -13.40
C THR A 51 -1.51 8.31 -12.85
N MET A 52 -1.64 8.40 -11.52
CA MET A 52 -2.69 9.21 -10.88
C MET A 52 -2.52 10.71 -11.20
N THR A 53 -1.31 11.26 -11.07
CA THR A 53 -1.07 12.68 -11.36
C THR A 53 -1.25 13.02 -12.83
N LEU A 54 -0.89 12.11 -13.74
CA LEU A 54 -1.13 12.25 -15.18
C LEU A 54 -2.63 12.35 -15.48
N LEU A 55 -3.45 11.50 -14.84
CA LEU A 55 -4.91 11.53 -14.99
C LEU A 55 -5.50 12.86 -14.52
N ILE A 56 -5.09 13.35 -13.34
CA ILE A 56 -5.55 14.63 -12.81
C ILE A 56 -5.16 15.77 -13.76
N LYS A 57 -3.90 15.81 -14.22
CA LYS A 57 -3.43 16.85 -15.15
C LYS A 57 -4.16 16.80 -16.49
N ALA A 58 -4.46 15.61 -17.01
CA ALA A 58 -5.17 15.43 -18.27
C ALA A 58 -6.63 15.87 -18.19
N ILE A 59 -7.29 15.66 -17.03
CA ILE A 59 -8.65 16.17 -16.79
C ILE A 59 -8.64 17.71 -16.77
N LEU A 60 -7.64 18.32 -16.13
CA LEU A 60 -7.54 19.78 -16.00
C LEU A 60 -7.12 20.48 -17.29
N SER A 61 -6.43 19.80 -18.22
CA SER A 61 -5.97 20.40 -19.47
C SER A 61 -7.04 20.47 -20.55
N TYR A 62 -8.18 19.79 -20.38
CA TYR A 62 -9.27 19.65 -21.37
C TYR A 62 -8.82 19.10 -22.74
N GLN A 63 -7.63 18.51 -22.84
CA GLN A 63 -7.12 17.93 -24.07
C GLN A 63 -7.49 16.45 -24.17
N VAL A 64 -8.35 16.11 -25.15
CA VAL A 64 -8.91 14.76 -25.32
C VAL A 64 -7.82 13.70 -25.48
N ILE A 65 -6.76 13.99 -26.25
CA ILE A 65 -5.66 13.04 -26.50
C ILE A 65 -4.95 12.66 -25.19
N TRP A 66 -4.63 13.65 -24.35
CA TRP A 66 -3.98 13.40 -23.06
C TRP A 66 -4.89 12.66 -22.09
N LEU A 67 -6.20 12.92 -22.13
CA LEU A 67 -7.17 12.20 -21.32
C LEU A 67 -7.20 10.70 -21.68
N ILE A 68 -7.23 10.38 -22.97
CA ILE A 68 -7.21 8.99 -23.45
C ILE A 68 -5.92 8.29 -22.99
N ILE A 69 -4.76 8.94 -23.18
CA ILE A 69 -3.46 8.40 -22.75
C ILE A 69 -3.46 8.15 -21.24
N ALA A 70 -3.91 9.12 -20.45
CA ALA A 70 -3.91 9.02 -18.99
C ALA A 70 -4.83 7.90 -18.49
N VAL A 71 -6.03 7.78 -19.06
CA VAL A 71 -6.97 6.69 -18.74
C VAL A 71 -6.38 5.33 -19.10
N LEU A 72 -5.72 5.21 -20.26
CA LEU A 72 -5.04 3.97 -20.66
C LEU A 72 -3.97 3.56 -19.65
N PHE A 73 -3.09 4.49 -19.26
CA PHE A 73 -2.05 4.22 -18.26
C PHE A 73 -2.63 3.87 -16.90
N TYR A 74 -3.70 4.54 -16.47
CA TYR A 74 -4.41 4.23 -15.23
C TYR A 74 -4.95 2.80 -15.23
N LEU A 75 -5.63 2.39 -16.31
CA LEU A 75 -6.18 1.05 -16.44
C LEU A 75 -5.09 -0.03 -16.53
N LEU A 76 -4.01 0.23 -17.27
CA LEU A 76 -2.85 -0.68 -17.32
C LEU A 76 -2.24 -0.89 -15.93
N TYR A 77 -2.11 0.18 -15.15
CA TYR A 77 -1.60 0.09 -13.78
C TYR A 77 -2.56 -0.65 -12.85
N ALA A 78 -3.87 -0.42 -12.99
CA ALA A 78 -4.91 -1.17 -12.26
C ALA A 78 -4.87 -2.67 -12.59
N VAL A 79 -4.66 -3.04 -13.86
CA VAL A 79 -4.49 -4.45 -14.26
C VAL A 79 -3.21 -5.06 -13.67
N LEU A 80 -2.10 -4.32 -13.68
CA LEU A 80 -0.85 -4.74 -13.04
C LEU A 80 -1.07 -5.01 -11.55
N MET A 81 -1.71 -4.09 -10.85
CA MET A 81 -2.09 -4.24 -9.43
C MET A 81 -2.98 -5.46 -9.20
N GLY A 82 -3.99 -5.69 -10.06
CA GLY A 82 -4.87 -6.84 -9.96
C GLY A 82 -4.13 -8.17 -10.17
N ARG A 83 -3.22 -8.24 -11.13
CA ARG A 83 -2.41 -9.44 -11.40
C ARG A 83 -1.46 -9.76 -10.25
N LEU A 84 -0.80 -8.75 -9.69
CA LEU A 84 0.09 -8.93 -8.54
C LEU A 84 -0.71 -9.27 -7.28
N GLY A 85 -1.83 -8.58 -7.04
CA GLY A 85 -2.71 -8.84 -5.89
C GLY A 85 -3.24 -10.27 -5.85
N LYS A 86 -3.60 -10.86 -7.00
CA LYS A 86 -4.03 -12.27 -7.10
C LYS A 86 -2.98 -13.27 -6.63
N ARG A 87 -1.68 -12.93 -6.67
CA ARG A 87 -0.61 -13.79 -6.13
C ARG A 87 -0.52 -13.73 -4.61
N CYS A 88 -0.94 -12.62 -4.00
CA CYS A 88 -0.90 -12.41 -2.56
C CYS A 88 -2.16 -12.87 -1.85
N GLY A 89 -3.30 -12.96 -2.55
CA GLY A 89 -4.57 -13.40 -1.96
C GLY A 89 -5.76 -13.23 -2.89
N GLN A 90 -6.94 -13.56 -2.37
CA GLN A 90 -8.20 -13.44 -3.07
C GLN A 90 -8.85 -12.08 -2.75
N PHE A 91 -8.79 -11.16 -3.72
CA PHE A 91 -9.36 -9.81 -3.60
C PHE A 91 -10.52 -9.61 -4.60
N PRO A 92 -11.48 -8.73 -4.30
CA PRO A 92 -12.53 -8.36 -5.24
C PRO A 92 -11.96 -7.75 -6.53
N LEU A 93 -12.60 -8.02 -7.67
CA LEU A 93 -12.10 -7.59 -8.99
C LEU A 93 -12.06 -6.07 -9.17
N PHE A 94 -12.91 -5.32 -8.47
CA PHE A 94 -12.94 -3.85 -8.52
C PHE A 94 -11.87 -3.19 -7.65
N LEU A 95 -11.28 -3.93 -6.70
CA LEU A 95 -10.31 -3.38 -5.75
C LEU A 95 -9.09 -2.71 -6.43
N PRO A 96 -8.52 -3.27 -7.51
CA PRO A 96 -7.40 -2.64 -8.21
C PRO A 96 -7.76 -1.31 -8.88
N LEU A 97 -9.04 -1.00 -9.15
CA LEU A 97 -9.44 0.31 -9.66
C LEU A 97 -9.29 1.41 -8.59
N PHE A 98 -9.34 1.03 -7.31
CA PHE A 98 -9.13 1.92 -6.17
C PHE A 98 -7.67 1.89 -5.68
N TYR A 99 -6.73 1.45 -6.52
CA TYR A 99 -5.30 1.45 -6.18
C TYR A 99 -4.77 2.79 -5.65
N PRO A 100 -5.23 4.00 -6.09
CA PRO A 100 -4.69 5.25 -5.56
C PRO A 100 -4.97 5.41 -4.07
N ILE A 101 -6.18 5.05 -3.63
CA ILE A 101 -6.58 5.10 -2.22
C ILE A 101 -5.73 4.12 -1.40
N LEU A 102 -5.53 2.91 -1.94
CA LEU A 102 -4.71 1.88 -1.30
C LEU A 102 -3.24 2.28 -1.20
N LEU A 103 -2.69 2.91 -2.24
CA LEU A 103 -1.32 3.45 -2.24
C LEU A 103 -1.16 4.58 -1.22
N ILE A 104 -2.12 5.51 -1.15
CA ILE A 104 -2.10 6.58 -0.14
C ILE A 104 -2.12 5.98 1.27
N PHE A 105 -3.02 5.03 1.53
CA PHE A 105 -3.08 4.35 2.82
C PHE A 105 -1.75 3.66 3.16
N PHE A 106 -1.19 2.89 2.22
CA PHE A 106 0.10 2.23 2.38
C PHE A 106 1.22 3.22 2.70
N THR A 107 1.32 4.31 1.94
CA THR A 107 2.37 5.32 2.09
C THR A 107 2.27 6.02 3.44
N LEU A 108 1.06 6.33 3.93
CA LEU A 108 0.85 6.90 5.26
C LEU A 108 1.31 5.97 6.38
N VAL A 109 0.95 4.68 6.30
CA VAL A 109 1.41 3.65 7.24
C VAL A 109 2.93 3.54 7.22
N PHE A 110 3.52 3.50 6.02
CA PHE A 110 4.96 3.35 5.83
C PHE A 110 5.74 4.55 6.38
N ILE A 111 5.31 5.79 6.10
CA ILE A 111 5.93 7.01 6.64
C ILE A 111 5.87 7.00 8.16
N ARG A 112 4.71 6.69 8.76
CA ARG A 112 4.59 6.61 10.22
C ARG A 112 5.52 5.54 10.80
N SER A 113 5.61 4.39 10.15
CA SER A 113 6.52 3.31 10.54
C SER A 113 7.97 3.77 10.51
N LEU A 114 8.39 4.46 9.45
CA LEU A 114 9.74 5.02 9.36
C LEU A 114 10.02 6.03 10.47
N ILE A 115 9.09 6.94 10.75
CA ILE A 115 9.23 7.92 11.84
C ILE A 115 9.38 7.21 13.19
N GLN A 116 8.52 6.23 13.48
CA GLN A 116 8.57 5.50 14.75
C GLN A 116 9.87 4.70 14.94
N THR A 117 10.42 4.16 13.85
CA THR A 117 11.61 3.31 13.90
C THR A 117 12.90 4.12 13.87
N ARG A 118 13.03 5.07 12.93
CA ARG A 118 14.26 5.84 12.68
C ARG A 118 14.42 7.04 13.59
N LEU A 119 13.32 7.74 13.90
CA LEU A 119 13.36 8.98 14.70
C LEU A 119 13.06 8.72 16.17
N LEU A 120 12.03 7.91 16.45
CA LEU A 120 11.54 7.75 17.82
C LEU A 120 12.04 6.50 18.54
N HIS A 121 12.71 5.56 17.86
CA HIS A 121 13.14 4.24 18.37
C HIS A 121 12.08 3.61 19.30
N THR A 122 10.80 3.77 18.98
CA THR A 122 9.70 3.33 19.85
C THR A 122 8.57 2.76 19.02
N VAL A 123 8.10 1.59 19.42
CA VAL A 123 6.94 0.93 18.84
C VAL A 123 5.84 0.87 19.89
N ARG A 124 4.62 1.29 19.54
CA ARG A 124 3.45 1.02 20.37
C ARG A 124 2.94 -0.39 20.08
N TRP A 125 2.84 -1.22 21.10
CA TRP A 125 2.28 -2.57 21.01
C TRP A 125 1.22 -2.76 22.09
N ARG A 126 -0.04 -3.00 21.69
CA ARG A 126 -1.20 -3.19 22.59
C ARG A 126 -1.23 -2.16 23.74
N GLY A 127 -1.15 -0.87 23.39
CA GLY A 127 -1.18 0.23 24.35
C GLY A 127 0.12 0.51 25.11
N ARG A 128 1.17 -0.32 24.96
CA ARG A 128 2.47 -0.12 25.62
C ARG A 128 3.52 0.41 24.66
N LYS A 129 4.29 1.42 25.05
CA LYS A 129 5.47 1.89 24.30
C LYS A 129 6.65 0.98 24.62
N ILE A 130 7.19 0.31 23.62
CA ILE A 130 8.42 -0.47 23.70
C ILE A 130 9.50 0.36 23.02
N ARG A 131 10.62 0.64 23.70
CA ARG A 131 11.81 1.21 23.06
C ARG A 131 12.51 0.09 22.27
N LEU A 132 12.80 0.36 21.01
CA LEU A 132 13.65 -0.47 20.15
C LEU A 132 15.12 -0.22 20.48
#